data_AF-A0A8S3HTB5-F1
#
_entry.id   AF-A0A8S3HTB5-F1
#
_cell.length_a   1.000
_cell.length_b   1.000
_cell.length_c   1.000
_cell.angle_alpha   90.00
_cell.angle_beta   90.00
_cell.angle_gamma   90.00
#
_symmetry.space_group_name_H-M   'P 1'
#
loop_
_entity.id
_entity.type
_entity.pdbx_description
1 polymer ?
#
loop_
_entity_poly.entity_id
_entity_poly.type
_entity_poly.pdbx_seq_one_letter_code
_entity_poly.pdbx_strand_id
1 'polypeptide(L)'
;SAGFDNETAVRLSLTIQSDAHLTHLINRLSSIDTDVSRTSQSAVQYIRTFDFLWRDDSQLQYQTVSQQDDNGDDYTITVDPDVIPSIEVRNYLQNELQRLSQIEGRLNILPHEIQIGCICIETIPILNSLKTFVFGWKTQYAKLLHKFAKSELDQVVAYRQQVQLRFN
;
A
#
# COMPACT_ATOMS: atom_id res chain seq x y z
N SER A 1 4.69 -69.36 9.34
CA SER A 1 3.86 -68.15 9.13
C SER A 1 3.98 -67.31 10.38
N ALA A 2 4.96 -66.40 10.41
CA ALA A 2 5.26 -65.56 11.57
C ALA A 2 4.27 -64.40 11.60
N GLY A 3 3.24 -64.52 12.44
CA GLY A 3 2.31 -63.42 12.71
C GLY A 3 3.01 -62.38 13.56
N PHE A 4 3.63 -61.39 12.92
CA PHE A 4 4.19 -60.21 13.58
C PHE A 4 3.02 -59.34 14.07
N ASP A 5 2.56 -59.66 15.28
CA ASP A 5 2.23 -58.75 16.38
C ASP A 5 1.47 -57.44 16.08
N ASN A 6 0.15 -57.57 15.85
CA ASN A 6 -0.76 -56.43 15.96
C ASN A 6 -0.79 -55.87 17.40
N GLU A 7 -0.54 -56.73 18.40
CA GLU A 7 -0.55 -56.37 19.82
C GLU A 7 0.71 -55.60 20.25
N THR A 8 1.89 -55.89 19.68
CA THR A 8 3.11 -55.09 19.96
C THR A 8 3.09 -53.77 19.21
N ALA A 9 2.51 -53.71 18.00
CA ALA A 9 2.27 -52.46 17.29
C ALA A 9 1.33 -51.52 18.07
N VAL A 10 0.26 -52.07 18.67
CA VAL A 10 -0.66 -51.32 19.54
C VAL A 10 -0.01 -50.90 20.86
N ARG A 11 0.84 -51.75 21.47
CA ARG A 11 1.59 -51.35 22.67
C ARG A 11 2.63 -50.27 22.38
N LEU A 12 3.32 -50.33 21.24
CA LEU A 12 4.26 -49.29 20.83
C LEU A 12 3.53 -47.98 20.53
N SER A 13 2.37 -48.01 19.86
CA SER A 13 1.58 -46.79 19.64
C SER A 13 1.06 -46.18 20.93
N LEU A 14 0.62 -47.00 21.90
CA LEU A 14 0.23 -46.56 23.25
C LEU A 14 1.42 -46.00 24.06
N THR A 15 2.61 -46.58 23.90
CA THR A 15 3.83 -46.09 24.57
C THR A 15 4.29 -44.76 23.98
N ILE A 16 4.19 -44.60 22.66
CA ILE A 16 4.47 -43.34 21.95
C ILE A 16 3.42 -42.27 22.32
N GLN A 17 2.15 -42.65 22.49
CA GLN A 17 1.08 -41.73 22.93
C GLN A 17 1.20 -41.30 24.40
N SER A 18 1.76 -42.15 25.26
CA SER A 18 1.98 -41.86 26.69
C SER A 18 3.33 -41.19 26.96
N ASP A 19 4.18 -41.05 25.94
CA ASP A 19 5.44 -40.33 26.05
C ASP A 19 5.17 -38.83 26.18
N ALA A 20 5.21 -38.37 27.44
CA ALA A 20 5.05 -36.96 27.82
C ALA A 20 6.03 -36.04 27.07
N HIS A 21 7.19 -36.53 26.65
CA HIS A 21 8.16 -35.76 25.89
C HIS A 21 7.67 -35.50 24.46
N LEU A 22 7.09 -36.52 23.79
CA LEU A 22 6.50 -36.35 22.46
C LEU A 22 5.25 -35.47 22.50
N THR A 23 4.37 -35.64 23.50
CA THR A 23 3.20 -34.76 23.66
C THR A 23 3.62 -33.31 23.91
N HIS A 24 4.66 -33.08 24.73
CA HIS A 24 5.21 -31.75 24.97
C HIS A 24 5.82 -31.13 23.70
N LEU A 25 6.57 -31.92 22.90
CA LEU A 25 7.10 -31.46 21.63
C LEU A 25 6.00 -31.12 20.62
N ILE A 26 4.94 -31.93 20.53
CA ILE A 26 3.79 -31.65 19.67
C ILE A 26 3.10 -30.36 20.10
N ASN A 27 2.82 -30.19 21.40
CA ASN A 27 2.20 -28.96 21.92
C ASN A 27 3.07 -27.73 21.65
N ARG A 28 4.40 -27.87 21.75
CA ARG A 28 5.36 -26.80 21.46
C ARG A 28 5.39 -26.47 19.97
N LEU A 29 5.33 -27.46 19.08
CA LEU A 29 5.20 -27.25 17.64
C LEU A 29 3.87 -26.57 17.30
N SER A 30 2.76 -26.99 17.91
CA SER A 30 1.47 -26.32 17.74
C SER A 30 1.51 -24.87 18.23
N SER A 31 2.20 -24.58 19.34
CA SER A 31 2.37 -23.20 19.80
C SER A 31 3.15 -22.34 18.80
N ILE A 32 4.25 -22.89 18.25
CA ILE A 32 5.05 -22.21 17.23
C ILE A 32 4.21 -21.95 15.98
N ASP A 33 3.40 -22.93 15.53
CA ASP A 33 2.50 -22.77 14.39
C ASP A 33 1.47 -21.64 14.60
N THR A 34 0.91 -21.56 15.81
CA THR A 34 -0.02 -20.46 16.14
C THR A 34 0.67 -19.09 16.18
N ASP A 35 1.91 -19.02 16.67
CA ASP A 35 2.69 -17.78 16.72
C ASP A 35 3.16 -17.33 15.32
N VAL A 36 3.56 -18.29 14.47
CA VAL A 36 3.88 -18.08 13.06
C VAL A 36 2.65 -17.53 12.34
N SER A 37 1.49 -18.17 12.51
CA SER A 37 0.22 -17.74 11.92
C SER A 37 -0.17 -16.34 12.36
N ARG A 38 -0.04 -16.02 13.66
CA ARG A 38 -0.35 -14.68 14.20
C ARG A 38 0.58 -13.60 13.62
N THR A 39 1.88 -13.88 13.56
CA THR A 39 2.87 -12.93 13.04
C THR A 39 2.69 -12.68 11.55
N SER A 40 2.41 -13.74 10.78
CA SER A 40 2.09 -13.66 9.36
C SER A 40 0.83 -12.82 9.12
N GLN A 41 -0.25 -13.07 9.87
CA GLN A 41 -1.48 -12.27 9.78
C GLN A 41 -1.23 -10.80 10.11
N SER A 42 -0.41 -10.50 11.11
CA SER A 42 -0.03 -9.12 11.45
C SER A 42 0.74 -8.44 10.32
N ALA A 43 1.68 -9.15 9.68
CA ALA A 43 2.44 -8.62 8.55
C ALA A 43 1.54 -8.36 7.33
N VAL A 44 0.64 -9.30 7.01
CA VAL A 44 -0.34 -9.13 5.93
C VAL A 44 -1.27 -7.96 6.22
N GLN A 45 -1.76 -7.81 7.45
CA GLN A 45 -2.64 -6.69 7.82
C GLN A 45 -1.91 -5.35 7.70
N TYR A 46 -0.63 -5.30 8.03
CA TYR A 46 0.18 -4.10 7.83
C TYR A 46 0.34 -3.77 6.34
N ILE A 47 0.68 -4.76 5.51
CA ILE A 47 0.77 -4.58 4.05
C ILE A 47 -0.57 -4.12 3.48
N ARG A 48 -1.69 -4.62 4.01
CA ARG A 48 -3.04 -4.21 3.59
C ARG A 48 -3.35 -2.74 3.79
N THR A 49 -2.63 -2.08 4.69
CA THR A 49 -2.75 -0.61 4.85
C THR A 49 -2.36 0.13 3.57
N PHE A 50 -1.59 -0.51 2.69
CA PHE A 50 -1.14 0.04 1.41
C PHE A 50 -1.96 -0.45 0.21
N ASP A 51 -3.06 -1.18 0.41
CA ASP A 51 -3.94 -1.68 -0.66
C ASP A 51 -4.41 -0.56 -1.61
N PHE A 52 -4.56 0.66 -1.09
CA PHE A 52 -4.96 1.82 -1.88
C PHE A 52 -3.95 2.20 -2.97
N LEU A 53 -2.67 1.82 -2.83
CA LEU A 53 -1.64 2.16 -3.83
C LEU A 53 -1.80 1.36 -5.12
N TRP A 54 -2.40 0.17 -5.06
CA TRP A 54 -2.57 -0.72 -6.21
C TRP A 54 -4.02 -0.90 -6.65
N ARG A 55 -5.00 -0.30 -5.95
CA ARG A 55 -6.38 -0.28 -6.45
C ARG A 55 -6.46 0.61 -7.70
N ASP A 56 -6.99 0.04 -8.78
CA ASP A 56 -7.18 0.67 -10.10
C ASP A 56 -8.16 1.86 -10.10
N ASP A 57 -8.71 2.27 -8.95
CA ASP A 57 -9.49 3.50 -8.77
C ASP A 57 -8.71 4.78 -9.13
N SER A 58 -7.41 4.65 -9.43
CA SER A 58 -6.54 5.73 -9.90
C SER A 58 -7.16 6.58 -11.01
N GLN A 59 -7.77 5.97 -12.03
CA GLN A 59 -8.35 6.75 -13.12
C GLN A 59 -9.62 7.52 -12.73
N LEU A 60 -10.40 6.96 -11.80
CA LEU A 60 -11.63 7.58 -11.30
C LEU A 60 -11.30 8.77 -10.38
N GLN A 61 -10.31 8.66 -9.50
CA GLN A 61 -9.89 9.78 -8.62
C GLN A 61 -9.28 10.97 -9.37
N TYR A 62 -8.77 10.79 -10.61
CA TYR A 62 -8.37 11.93 -11.43
C TYR A 62 -9.56 12.74 -11.90
N GLN A 63 -10.70 12.08 -12.12
CA GLN A 63 -11.89 12.71 -12.65
C GLN A 63 -12.84 13.15 -11.56
N THR A 64 -12.65 12.77 -10.30
CA THR A 64 -13.55 13.14 -9.21
C THR A 64 -12.75 13.42 -7.94
N VAL A 65 -12.57 14.69 -7.61
CA VAL A 65 -12.08 15.12 -6.29
C VAL A 65 -13.29 15.33 -5.40
N SER A 66 -13.61 14.39 -4.53
CA SER A 66 -14.64 14.57 -3.51
C SER A 66 -14.08 15.40 -2.37
N GLN A 67 -14.73 16.52 -2.05
CA GLN A 67 -14.43 17.31 -0.86
C GLN A 67 -15.70 17.48 -0.04
N GLN A 68 -15.54 17.47 1.27
CA GLN A 68 -16.61 17.74 2.21
C GLN A 68 -16.54 19.23 2.60
N ASP A 69 -17.62 19.97 2.37
CA ASP A 69 -17.71 21.39 2.77
C ASP A 69 -17.82 21.54 4.30
N ASP A 70 -17.65 22.75 4.82
CA ASP A 70 -17.80 23.06 6.26
C ASP A 70 -19.20 22.73 6.81
N ASN A 71 -20.18 22.54 5.91
CA ASN A 71 -21.55 22.12 6.22
C ASN A 71 -21.77 20.60 6.17
N GLY A 72 -20.76 19.81 5.83
CA GLY A 72 -20.81 18.35 5.80
C GLY A 72 -21.28 17.72 4.48
N ASP A 73 -21.62 18.51 3.47
CA ASP A 73 -22.02 18.04 2.14
C ASP A 73 -20.80 17.68 1.28
N ASP A 74 -20.83 16.48 0.68
CA ASP A 74 -19.76 15.94 -0.18
C ASP A 74 -19.99 16.43 -1.62
N TYR A 75 -19.09 17.27 -2.13
CA TYR A 75 -19.10 17.74 -3.51
C TYR A 75 -17.98 17.13 -4.32
N THR A 76 -18.33 16.65 -5.51
CA THR A 76 -17.40 15.98 -6.41
C THR A 76 -16.93 16.95 -7.48
N ILE A 77 -15.68 17.38 -7.43
CA ILE A 77 -15.06 18.21 -8.48
C ILE A 77 -14.66 17.29 -9.63
N THR A 78 -15.36 17.39 -10.75
CA THR A 78 -14.97 16.68 -11.96
C THR A 78 -13.79 17.39 -12.63
N VAL A 79 -12.58 16.81 -12.62
CA VAL A 79 -11.43 17.42 -13.29
C VAL A 79 -11.52 17.10 -14.79
N ASP A 80 -12.24 17.94 -15.53
CA ASP A 80 -12.19 17.90 -16.98
C ASP A 80 -10.81 18.31 -17.48
N PRO A 81 -10.18 17.56 -18.40
CA PRO A 81 -8.82 17.81 -18.89
C PRO A 81 -8.67 19.14 -19.66
N ASP A 82 -9.77 19.77 -20.08
CA ASP A 82 -9.80 21.01 -20.85
C ASP A 82 -10.22 22.25 -20.03
N VAL A 83 -10.66 22.06 -18.78
CA VAL A 83 -11.03 23.17 -17.88
C VAL A 83 -9.82 23.53 -17.05
N ILE A 84 -9.48 24.83 -16.96
CA ILE A 84 -8.45 25.33 -16.02
C ILE A 84 -8.92 24.92 -14.62
N PRO A 85 -8.29 23.93 -13.98
CA PRO A 85 -8.87 23.38 -12.77
C PRO A 85 -8.69 24.40 -11.63
N SER A 86 -9.63 24.42 -10.69
CA SER A 86 -9.69 25.44 -9.64
C SER A 86 -8.44 25.41 -8.73
N ILE A 87 -8.22 26.49 -7.99
CA ILE A 87 -7.17 26.59 -6.95
C ILE A 87 -7.28 25.44 -5.95
N GLU A 88 -8.48 24.94 -5.71
CA GLU A 88 -8.76 23.82 -4.81
C GLU A 88 -8.15 22.51 -5.33
N VAL A 89 -8.28 22.21 -6.63
CA VAL A 89 -7.66 21.02 -7.24
C VAL A 89 -6.14 21.10 -7.15
N ARG A 90 -5.56 22.29 -7.34
CA ARG A 90 -4.12 22.49 -7.17
C ARG A 90 -3.68 22.19 -5.73
N ASN A 91 -4.41 22.70 -4.73
CA ASN A 91 -4.10 22.46 -3.32
C ASN A 91 -4.27 20.98 -2.95
N TYR A 92 -5.32 20.32 -3.46
CA TYR A 92 -5.54 18.89 -3.29
C TYR A 92 -4.36 18.07 -3.84
N LEU A 93 -3.92 18.35 -5.07
CA LEU A 93 -2.78 17.65 -5.67
C LEU A 93 -1.48 17.85 -4.89
N GLN A 94 -1.25 19.04 -4.34
CA GLN A 94 -0.09 19.32 -3.49
C GLN A 94 -0.15 18.55 -2.16
N ASN A 95 -1.32 18.54 -1.51
CA ASN A 95 -1.55 17.77 -0.28
C ASN A 95 -1.36 16.28 -0.52
N GLU A 96 -1.85 15.76 -1.65
CA GLU A 96 -1.73 14.35 -1.99
C GLU A 96 -0.28 13.96 -2.34
N LEU A 97 0.47 14.82 -3.03
CA LEU A 97 1.91 14.63 -3.22
C LEU A 97 2.67 14.60 -1.88
N GLN A 98 2.29 15.46 -0.93
CA GLN A 98 2.87 15.45 0.42
C GLN A 98 2.52 14.15 1.16
N ARG A 99 1.25 13.70 1.08
CA ARG A 99 0.79 12.42 1.65
C ARG A 99 1.60 11.24 1.10
N LEU A 100 1.77 11.17 -0.22
CA LEU A 100 2.59 10.15 -0.89
C LEU A 100 4.05 10.21 -0.46
N SER A 101 4.59 11.40 -0.21
CA SER A 101 5.97 11.53 0.29
C SER A 101 6.11 11.02 1.73
N GLN A 102 5.10 11.21 2.57
CA GLN A 102 5.09 10.63 3.92
C GLN A 102 4.99 9.10 3.85
N ILE A 103 4.15 8.57 2.95
CA ILE A 103 4.02 7.13 2.70
C ILE A 103 5.36 6.54 2.26
N GLU A 104 6.07 7.18 1.33
CA GLU A 104 7.42 6.74 0.91
C GLU A 104 8.41 6.70 2.08
N GLY A 105 8.38 7.72 2.95
CA GLY A 105 9.17 7.73 4.18
C GLY A 105 8.85 6.55 5.09
N ARG A 106 7.57 6.21 5.26
CA ARG A 106 7.13 5.04 6.04
C ARG A 106 7.54 3.71 5.41
N LEU A 107 7.55 3.62 4.09
CA LEU A 107 8.03 2.42 3.38
C LEU A 107 9.53 2.21 3.63
N ASN A 108 10.35 3.26 3.62
CA ASN A 108 11.80 3.11 3.85
C ASN A 108 12.19 2.62 5.26
N ILE A 109 11.28 2.70 6.23
CA ILE A 109 11.52 2.23 7.61
C ILE A 109 11.24 0.73 7.74
N LEU A 110 10.63 0.09 6.74
CA LEU A 110 10.28 -1.33 6.84
C LEU A 110 11.53 -2.22 6.90
N PRO A 111 11.57 -3.21 7.82
CA PRO A 111 12.61 -4.21 7.80
C PRO A 111 12.54 -5.03 6.51
N HIS A 112 13.71 -5.28 5.92
CA HIS A 112 13.87 -6.01 4.65
C HIS A 112 13.57 -7.50 4.79
N GLU A 113 13.60 -7.99 6.03
CA GLU A 113 13.32 -9.37 6.40
C GLU A 113 12.48 -9.37 7.67
N ILE A 114 11.37 -10.09 7.66
CA ILE A 114 10.57 -10.37 8.85
C ILE A 114 10.85 -11.82 9.24
N GLN A 115 11.59 -12.02 10.33
CA GLN A 115 11.83 -13.35 10.87
C GLN A 115 10.59 -13.85 11.61
N ILE A 116 10.05 -14.99 11.18
CA ILE A 116 8.92 -15.67 11.77
C ILE A 116 9.36 -17.07 12.20
N GLY A 117 9.83 -17.19 13.45
CA GLY A 117 10.34 -18.45 13.98
C GLY A 117 11.54 -18.97 13.19
N CYS A 118 11.37 -20.09 12.49
CA CYS A 118 12.38 -20.71 11.63
C CYS A 118 12.30 -20.29 10.15
N ILE A 119 11.37 -19.42 9.78
CA ILE A 119 11.16 -18.94 8.42
C ILE A 119 11.45 -17.43 8.37
N CYS A 120 12.02 -16.94 7.29
CA CYS A 120 12.12 -15.51 7.01
C CYS A 120 11.19 -15.14 5.85
N ILE A 121 10.45 -14.03 6.00
CA ILE A 121 9.73 -13.42 4.90
C ILE A 121 10.61 -12.30 4.35
N GLU A 122 11.06 -12.45 3.11
CA GLU A 122 11.75 -11.40 2.36
C GLU A 122 10.72 -10.36 1.92
N THR A 123 10.83 -9.14 2.44
CA THR A 123 9.89 -8.05 2.13
C THR A 123 10.38 -7.14 1.00
N ILE A 124 11.64 -7.32 0.56
CA ILE A 124 12.27 -6.57 -0.52
C ILE A 124 11.42 -6.50 -1.80
N PRO A 125 10.90 -7.61 -2.37
CA PRO A 125 10.11 -7.52 -3.59
C PRO A 125 8.81 -6.71 -3.39
N ILE A 126 8.14 -6.90 -2.25
CA ILE A 126 6.92 -6.17 -1.89
C ILE A 126 7.22 -4.68 -1.74
N LEU A 127 8.31 -4.34 -1.06
CA LEU A 127 8.78 -2.97 -0.87
C LEU A 127 9.06 -2.28 -2.21
N ASN A 128 9.77 -2.95 -3.11
CA ASN A 128 10.11 -2.42 -4.43
C ASN A 128 8.86 -2.18 -5.28
N SER A 129 7.88 -3.09 -5.24
CA SER A 129 6.58 -2.89 -5.88
C SER A 129 5.87 -1.67 -5.31
N LEU A 130 5.75 -1.55 -3.99
CA LEU A 130 5.11 -0.40 -3.32
C LEU A 130 5.78 0.93 -3.68
N LYS A 131 7.11 0.97 -3.69
CA LYS A 131 7.88 2.16 -4.12
C LYS A 131 7.59 2.53 -5.57
N THR A 132 7.52 1.53 -6.45
CA THR A 132 7.20 1.74 -7.87
C THR A 132 5.80 2.32 -8.04
N PHE A 133 4.82 1.83 -7.27
CA PHE A 133 3.47 2.41 -7.28
C PHE A 133 3.48 3.86 -6.80
N VAL A 134 4.08 4.16 -5.64
CA VAL A 134 4.18 5.53 -5.11
C VAL A 134 4.85 6.47 -6.12
N PHE A 135 5.93 6.03 -6.77
CA PHE A 135 6.59 6.79 -7.83
C PHE A 135 5.66 7.04 -9.03
N GLY A 136 4.89 6.02 -9.44
CA GLY A 136 3.87 6.13 -10.47
C GLY A 136 2.83 7.21 -10.15
N TRP A 137 2.31 7.21 -8.92
CA TRP A 137 1.35 8.21 -8.43
C TRP A 137 1.94 9.62 -8.41
N LYS A 138 3.14 9.79 -7.84
CA LYS A 138 3.82 11.09 -7.82
C LYS A 138 4.07 11.64 -9.21
N THR A 139 4.48 10.79 -10.15
CA THR A 139 4.72 11.18 -11.54
C THR A 139 3.43 11.66 -12.20
N GLN A 140 2.30 10.99 -11.95
CA GLN A 140 1.01 11.37 -12.51
C GLN A 140 0.54 12.72 -11.95
N TYR A 141 0.57 12.91 -10.63
CA TYR A 141 0.20 14.19 -10.01
C TYR A 141 1.15 15.33 -10.40
N ALA A 142 2.46 15.07 -10.51
CA ALA A 142 3.42 16.06 -10.98
C ALA A 142 3.16 16.49 -12.43
N LYS A 143 2.79 15.55 -13.32
CA LYS A 143 2.39 15.87 -14.71
C LYS A 143 1.17 16.79 -14.74
N LEU A 144 0.19 16.54 -13.87
CA LEU A 144 -0.98 17.41 -13.75
C LEU A 144 -0.56 18.79 -13.27
N LEU A 145 0.13 18.90 -12.13
CA LEU A 145 0.60 20.16 -11.59
C LEU A 145 1.44 20.97 -12.61
N HIS A 146 2.25 20.29 -13.42
CA HIS A 146 2.99 20.91 -14.50
C HIS A 146 2.08 21.47 -15.61
N LYS A 147 0.99 20.77 -15.98
CA LYS A 147 -0.01 21.30 -16.92
C LYS A 147 -0.66 22.58 -16.39
N PHE A 148 -0.98 22.66 -15.10
CA PHE A 148 -1.47 23.89 -14.47
C PHE A 148 -0.47 25.03 -14.60
N ALA A 149 0.76 24.82 -14.15
CA ALA A 149 1.81 25.84 -14.19
C ALA A 149 2.08 26.31 -15.62
N LYS A 150 2.03 25.40 -16.60
CA LYS A 150 2.16 25.74 -18.02
C LYS A 150 0.98 26.60 -18.50
N SER A 151 -0.26 26.24 -18.17
CA SER A 151 -1.44 27.03 -18.54
C SER A 151 -1.41 28.44 -17.95
N GLU A 152 -1.05 28.57 -16.66
CA GLU A 152 -0.88 29.88 -16.00
C GLU A 152 0.19 30.72 -16.71
N LEU A 153 1.33 30.11 -17.05
CA LEU A 153 2.40 30.80 -17.76
C LEU A 153 1.97 31.25 -19.16
N ASP A 154 1.30 30.39 -19.92
CA ASP A 154 0.82 30.69 -21.27
C ASP A 154 -0.19 31.86 -21.25
N GLN A 155 -1.06 31.94 -20.24
CA GLN A 155 -1.97 33.08 -20.03
C GLN A 155 -1.22 34.39 -19.76
N VAL A 156 -0.22 34.37 -18.88
CA VAL A 156 0.60 35.55 -18.56
C VAL A 156 1.37 36.03 -19.80
N VAL A 157 1.94 35.09 -20.57
CA VAL A 157 2.65 35.41 -21.81
C VAL A 157 1.70 36.02 -22.85
N ALA A 158 0.51 35.45 -23.03
CA ALA A 158 -0.50 36.00 -23.94
C ALA A 158 -0.95 37.41 -23.53
N TYR A 159 -1.20 37.63 -22.23
CA TYR A 159 -1.53 38.96 -21.71
C TYR A 159 -0.40 39.97 -21.98
N ARG A 160 0.85 39.59 -21.71
CA ARG A 160 2.02 40.43 -21.99
C ARG A 160 2.10 40.81 -23.47
N GLN A 161 1.90 39.85 -24.37
CA GLN A 161 1.91 40.11 -25.82
C GLN A 161 0.79 41.09 -26.22
N GLN A 162 -0.42 40.91 -25.70
CA GLN A 162 -1.53 41.83 -25.96
C GLN A 162 -1.24 43.25 -25.45
N VAL A 163 -0.64 43.38 -24.27
CA VAL A 163 -0.23 44.67 -23.72
C VAL A 163 0.85 45.34 -24.59
N GLN A 164 1.86 44.58 -25.02
CA GLN A 164 2.91 45.10 -25.92
C GLN A 164 2.35 45.59 -27.25
N LEU A 165 1.35 44.88 -27.82
CA LEU A 165 0.68 45.29 -29.05
C LEU A 165 -0.19 46.56 -28.89
N ARG A 166 -0.59 46.93 -27.66
CA ARG A 166 -1.35 48.17 -27.40
C ARG A 166 -0.47 49.38 -27.16
N PHE A 167 0.80 49.20 -26.81
CA PHE A 167 1.74 50.27 -26.48
C PHE A 167 2.76 50.57 -27.60
N ASN A 168 2.79 49.75 -28.66
CA ASN A 168 3.44 50.04 -29.93
C ASN A 168 2.40 50.50 -30.96
#